data_AF-A0A352XSB1-F1
#
_entry.id   AF-A0A352XSB1-F1
#
_cell.length_a   1.000
_cell.length_b   1.000
_cell.length_c   1.000
_cell.angle_alpha   90.00
_cell.angle_beta   90.00
_cell.angle_gamma   90.00
#
_symmetry.space_group_name_H-M   'P 1'
#
loop_
_entity.id
_entity.type
_entity.pdbx_description
1 polymer ?
#
loop_
_entity_poly.entity_id
_entity_poly.type
_entity_poly.pdbx_seq_one_letter_code
_entity_poly.pdbx_strand_id
1 'polypeptide(L)'
;LAQQQPLIIVIDDLQWADEALLDLLEYLTDRITDVPILFLCPARPDLYDRRRDWGGGRRNFTTIVLESLSKEETSDLVDALLKTEDIPGVLRYTILNRAEGNPFFVEEIVRMLIDQKVLIKEDGYWRIGTQNESILSELASPAAPPDDTLIDLHYVFPLPRVPDTIQGVLAARVDLLSPIEKRVLQHACIIGRTFWLSALIEIASDLPTSTIVETLDSLIQRDFIVVAEKQARSPVENDQVFTFKHVLIRDVVYNNIPRMRRSQEHAQLALWLEEKIKGNAEPFAELLAYHYQQALSTWSAGFVPGMVSVVTNHDSPETSSSPVRLTRPELRRRATVSYTHLRAHETREDHGSPS
;
A
#
# COMPACT_ATOMS: atom_id res chain seq x y z
N LEU A 1 -28.26 9.40 -15.80
CA LEU A 1 -26.86 9.63 -16.24
C LEU A 1 -26.61 9.00 -17.61
N ALA A 2 -26.64 7.67 -17.76
CA ALA A 2 -26.34 7.00 -19.04
C ALA A 2 -27.30 7.34 -20.21
N GLN A 3 -28.52 7.79 -19.92
CA GLN A 3 -29.45 8.32 -20.95
C GLN A 3 -29.01 9.68 -21.53
N GLN A 4 -28.16 10.42 -20.83
CA GLN A 4 -27.70 11.75 -21.24
C GLN A 4 -26.34 11.69 -21.93
N GLN A 5 -25.47 10.76 -21.53
CA GLN A 5 -24.15 10.53 -22.11
C GLN A 5 -23.66 9.10 -21.81
N PRO A 6 -22.79 8.51 -22.66
CA PRO A 6 -22.13 7.24 -22.37
C PRO A 6 -21.42 7.25 -21.02
N LEU A 7 -21.55 6.16 -20.26
CA LEU A 7 -20.97 6.02 -18.92
C LEU A 7 -20.00 4.85 -18.87
N ILE A 8 -18.78 5.12 -18.39
CA ILE A 8 -17.81 4.08 -18.02
C ILE A 8 -17.79 4.01 -16.50
N ILE A 9 -18.05 2.82 -15.96
CA ILE A 9 -17.96 2.52 -14.53
C ILE A 9 -16.76 1.61 -14.33
N VAL A 10 -15.75 2.10 -13.62
CA VAL A 10 -14.56 1.32 -13.30
C VAL A 10 -14.69 0.77 -11.88
N ILE A 11 -14.55 -0.55 -11.75
CA ILE A 11 -14.58 -1.25 -10.47
C ILE A 11 -13.23 -1.93 -10.32
N ASP A 12 -12.30 -1.21 -9.71
CA ASP A 12 -10.96 -1.70 -9.50
C ASP A 12 -10.94 -2.82 -8.45
N ASP A 13 -9.94 -3.69 -8.53
CA ASP A 13 -9.67 -4.69 -7.51
C ASP A 13 -10.86 -5.66 -7.24
N LEU A 14 -11.62 -6.02 -8.28
CA LEU A 14 -12.89 -6.77 -8.19
C LEU A 14 -12.77 -8.10 -7.42
N GLN A 15 -11.60 -8.73 -7.38
CA GLN A 15 -11.37 -9.96 -6.60
C GLN A 15 -11.70 -9.82 -5.11
N TRP A 16 -11.68 -8.60 -4.57
CA TRP A 16 -12.01 -8.29 -3.18
C TRP A 16 -13.50 -8.04 -2.94
N ALA A 17 -14.32 -7.98 -3.99
CA ALA A 17 -15.75 -7.80 -3.86
C ALA A 17 -16.41 -8.94 -3.07
N ASP A 18 -17.46 -8.59 -2.34
CA ASP A 18 -18.37 -9.57 -1.76
C ASP A 18 -19.30 -10.15 -2.84
N GLU A 19 -19.99 -11.24 -2.51
CA GLU A 19 -20.89 -11.89 -3.47
C GLU A 19 -22.07 -10.99 -3.87
N ALA A 20 -22.54 -10.13 -2.96
CA ALA A 20 -23.68 -9.25 -3.21
C ALA A 20 -23.38 -8.20 -4.29
N LEU A 21 -22.18 -7.60 -4.27
CA LEU A 21 -21.76 -6.67 -5.31
C LEU A 21 -21.60 -7.37 -6.66
N LEU A 22 -21.01 -8.56 -6.66
CA LEU A 22 -20.85 -9.36 -7.88
C LEU A 22 -22.23 -9.73 -8.48
N ASP A 23 -23.19 -10.14 -7.66
CA ASP A 23 -24.57 -10.42 -8.07
C ASP A 23 -25.27 -9.19 -8.64
N LEU A 24 -25.07 -8.03 -8.01
CA LEU A 24 -25.62 -6.77 -8.49
C LEU A 24 -25.07 -6.43 -9.87
N LEU A 25 -23.77 -6.59 -10.12
CA LEU A 25 -23.16 -6.30 -11.41
C LEU A 25 -23.69 -7.24 -12.50
N GLU A 26 -23.82 -8.53 -12.21
CA GLU A 26 -24.45 -9.48 -13.12
C GLU A 26 -25.90 -9.13 -13.42
N TYR A 27 -26.67 -8.75 -12.39
CA TYR A 27 -28.06 -8.32 -12.56
C TYR A 27 -28.18 -7.05 -13.41
N LEU A 28 -27.31 -6.05 -13.19
CA LEU A 28 -27.30 -4.79 -13.93
C LEU A 28 -26.91 -5.01 -15.38
N THR A 29 -25.89 -5.83 -15.65
CA THR A 29 -25.46 -6.14 -17.01
C THR A 29 -26.52 -6.91 -17.80
N ASP A 30 -27.33 -7.77 -17.16
CA ASP A 30 -28.41 -8.47 -17.86
C ASP A 30 -29.63 -7.58 -18.14
N ARG A 31 -29.93 -6.61 -17.27
CA ARG A 31 -31.15 -5.79 -17.37
C ARG A 31 -30.96 -4.47 -18.07
N ILE A 32 -29.77 -3.88 -18.01
CA ILE A 32 -29.49 -2.58 -18.61
C ILE A 32 -28.99 -2.79 -20.04
N THR A 33 -29.93 -2.80 -20.98
CA THR A 33 -29.64 -3.00 -22.42
C THR A 33 -29.93 -1.76 -23.29
N ASP A 34 -30.71 -0.80 -22.77
CA ASP A 34 -31.19 0.35 -23.55
C ASP A 34 -30.36 1.63 -23.38
N VAL A 35 -29.24 1.58 -22.65
CA VAL A 35 -28.36 2.74 -22.42
C VAL A 35 -26.88 2.36 -22.54
N PRO A 36 -26.03 3.27 -23.04
CA PRO A 36 -24.60 3.02 -23.26
C PRO A 36 -23.82 3.03 -21.92
N ILE A 37 -23.73 1.88 -21.27
CA ILE A 37 -22.91 1.68 -20.07
C ILE A 37 -21.84 0.62 -20.35
N LEU A 38 -20.59 0.93 -19.99
CA LEU A 38 -19.48 -0.01 -19.98
C LEU A 38 -18.99 -0.19 -18.53
N PHE A 39 -19.00 -1.43 -18.05
CA PHE A 39 -18.33 -1.81 -16.81
C PHE A 39 -16.91 -2.29 -17.14
N LEU A 40 -15.91 -1.65 -16.55
CA LEU A 40 -14.51 -2.09 -16.63
C LEU A 40 -14.10 -2.58 -15.25
N CYS A 41 -13.84 -3.88 -15.13
CA CYS A 41 -13.55 -4.50 -13.84
C CYS A 41 -12.20 -5.21 -13.88
N PRO A 42 -11.08 -4.49 -13.65
CA PRO A 42 -9.79 -5.12 -13.42
C PRO A 42 -9.89 -6.09 -12.24
N ALA A 43 -9.43 -7.32 -12.45
CA ALA A 43 -9.50 -8.37 -11.47
C ALA A 43 -8.29 -9.29 -11.58
N ARG A 44 -7.89 -9.88 -10.46
CA ARG A 44 -6.92 -10.97 -10.45
C ARG A 44 -7.58 -12.31 -10.81
N PRO A 45 -6.81 -13.29 -11.32
CA PRO A 45 -7.37 -14.59 -11.73
C PRO A 45 -8.04 -15.39 -10.61
N ASP A 46 -7.69 -15.13 -9.35
CA ASP A 46 -8.26 -15.75 -8.15
C ASP A 46 -9.76 -15.43 -7.95
N LEU A 47 -10.30 -14.41 -8.63
CA LEU A 47 -11.75 -14.19 -8.71
C LEU A 47 -12.48 -15.45 -9.22
N TYR A 48 -11.90 -16.15 -10.20
CA TYR A 48 -12.51 -17.34 -10.80
C TYR A 48 -12.48 -18.56 -9.88
N ASP A 49 -11.63 -18.56 -8.84
CA ASP A 49 -11.64 -19.62 -7.83
C ASP A 49 -12.93 -19.58 -6.99
N ARG A 50 -13.40 -18.35 -6.70
CA ARG A 50 -14.65 -18.08 -5.97
C ARG A 50 -15.86 -18.16 -6.90
N ARG A 51 -15.77 -17.56 -8.09
CA ARG A 51 -16.88 -17.42 -9.04
C ARG A 51 -16.48 -17.87 -10.44
N ARG A 52 -16.42 -19.19 -10.63
CA ARG A 52 -15.98 -19.84 -11.89
C ARG A 52 -16.75 -19.38 -13.13
N ASP A 53 -18.05 -19.14 -12.97
CA ASP A 53 -18.93 -18.77 -14.08
C ASP A 53 -19.00 -17.26 -14.32
N TRP A 54 -18.12 -16.46 -13.69
CA TRP A 54 -18.10 -15.01 -13.84
C TRP A 54 -18.00 -14.59 -15.31
N GLY A 55 -19.07 -13.97 -15.81
CA GLY A 55 -19.19 -13.54 -17.21
C GLY A 55 -19.34 -14.67 -18.24
N GLY A 56 -19.39 -15.93 -17.81
CA GLY A 56 -19.53 -17.09 -18.69
C GLY A 56 -20.86 -17.09 -19.44
N GLY A 57 -20.80 -17.30 -20.76
CA GLY A 57 -21.99 -17.46 -21.60
C GLY A 57 -22.79 -16.19 -21.89
N ARG A 58 -22.35 -15.01 -21.42
CA ARG A 58 -23.03 -13.73 -21.64
C ARG A 58 -22.52 -13.04 -22.91
N ARG A 59 -23.43 -12.40 -23.66
CA ARG A 59 -23.12 -11.75 -24.95
C ARG A 59 -22.48 -10.37 -24.81
N ASN A 60 -22.72 -9.71 -23.69
CA ASN A 60 -22.25 -8.36 -23.35
C ASN A 60 -21.07 -8.39 -22.36
N PHE A 61 -20.32 -9.48 -22.36
CA PHE A 61 -19.17 -9.68 -21.49
C PHE A 61 -17.94 -10.01 -22.34
N THR A 62 -16.79 -9.47 -21.97
CA THR A 62 -15.52 -9.75 -22.65
C THR A 62 -14.40 -9.75 -21.63
N THR A 63 -13.60 -10.81 -21.63
CA THR A 63 -12.40 -10.92 -20.81
C THR A 63 -11.18 -10.60 -21.65
N ILE A 64 -10.34 -9.69 -21.15
CA ILE A 64 -9.00 -9.45 -21.69
C ILE A 64 -8.02 -9.96 -20.64
N VAL A 65 -7.28 -11.01 -20.98
CA VAL A 65 -6.22 -11.54 -20.11
C VAL A 65 -4.96 -10.72 -20.35
N LEU A 66 -4.41 -10.16 -19.27
CA LEU A 66 -3.12 -9.46 -19.31
C LEU A 66 -2.03 -10.46 -18.92
N GLU A 67 -1.20 -10.82 -19.90
CA GLU A 67 -0.02 -11.68 -19.68
C GLU A 67 1.15 -10.85 -19.12
N SER A 68 2.15 -11.54 -18.56
CA SER A 68 3.42 -10.90 -18.23
C SER A 68 4.05 -10.30 -19.49
N LEU A 69 4.73 -9.17 -19.34
CA LEU A 69 5.45 -8.53 -20.45
C LEU A 69 6.51 -9.47 -21.02
N SER A 70 6.62 -9.50 -22.35
CA SER A 70 7.75 -10.10 -23.05
C SER A 70 9.07 -9.40 -22.69
N LYS A 71 10.21 -9.97 -23.08
CA LYS A 71 11.52 -9.36 -22.82
C LYS A 71 11.65 -8.01 -23.54
N GLU A 72 11.09 -7.92 -24.74
CA GLU A 72 11.04 -6.71 -25.56
C GLU A 72 10.17 -5.65 -24.88
N GLU A 73 8.94 -5.97 -24.50
CA GLU A 73 8.04 -5.02 -23.81
C GLU A 73 8.58 -4.60 -22.43
N THR A 74 9.25 -5.51 -21.72
CA THR A 74 9.92 -5.19 -20.45
C THR A 74 11.09 -4.24 -20.69
N SER A 75 11.82 -4.40 -21.80
CA SER A 75 12.88 -3.47 -22.20
C SER A 75 12.31 -2.09 -22.53
N ASP A 76 11.23 -2.04 -23.31
CA ASP A 76 10.54 -0.80 -23.65
C ASP A 76 10.03 -0.07 -22.39
N LEU A 77 9.53 -0.83 -21.39
CA LEU A 77 9.14 -0.28 -20.09
C LEU A 77 10.34 0.33 -19.34
N VAL A 78 11.50 -0.34 -19.33
CA VAL A 78 12.73 0.20 -18.72
C VAL A 78 13.12 1.53 -19.40
N ASP A 79 13.08 1.59 -20.73
CA ASP A 79 13.39 2.79 -21.50
C ASP A 79 12.40 3.91 -21.21
N ALA A 80 11.11 3.61 -21.08
CA ALA A 80 10.08 4.58 -20.72
C ALA A 80 10.27 5.14 -19.30
N LEU A 81 10.62 4.29 -18.32
CA LEU A 81 10.85 4.69 -16.93
C LEU A 81 12.09 5.57 -16.78
N LEU A 82 13.16 5.23 -17.49
CA LEU A 82 14.45 5.91 -17.39
C LEU A 82 14.64 6.98 -18.46
N LYS A 83 13.75 7.11 -19.45
CA LYS A 83 13.85 8.11 -20.53
C LYS A 83 15.26 8.20 -21.15
N THR A 84 15.94 7.06 -21.22
CA THR A 84 17.31 6.93 -21.71
C THR A 84 17.52 5.51 -22.22
N GLU A 85 18.29 5.37 -23.29
CA GLU A 85 18.73 4.08 -23.82
C GLU A 85 20.11 3.68 -23.25
N ASP A 86 20.84 4.65 -22.65
CA ASP A 86 22.23 4.54 -22.19
C ASP A 86 22.38 3.87 -20.82
N ILE A 87 21.82 2.66 -20.69
CA ILE A 87 22.00 1.80 -19.51
C ILE A 87 22.89 0.63 -19.91
N PRO A 88 23.97 0.30 -19.17
CA PRO A 88 24.81 -0.83 -19.51
C PRO A 88 24.03 -2.13 -19.61
N GLY A 89 24.39 -2.94 -20.61
CA GLY A 89 23.71 -4.18 -20.93
C GLY A 89 23.58 -5.12 -19.73
N VAL A 90 24.55 -5.13 -18.81
CA VAL A 90 24.51 -5.96 -17.59
C VAL A 90 23.41 -5.51 -16.61
N LEU A 91 23.22 -4.19 -16.43
CA LEU A 91 22.17 -3.68 -15.55
C LEU A 91 20.79 -3.91 -16.17
N ARG A 92 20.66 -3.66 -17.47
CA ARG A 92 19.43 -3.97 -18.24
C ARG A 92 19.10 -5.47 -18.13
N TYR A 93 20.07 -6.34 -18.41
CA TYR A 93 19.91 -7.79 -18.28
C TYR A 93 19.48 -8.20 -16.87
N THR A 94 20.06 -7.59 -15.83
CA THR A 94 19.70 -7.86 -14.44
C THR A 94 18.24 -7.51 -14.15
N ILE A 95 17.76 -6.35 -14.63
CA ILE A 95 16.36 -5.92 -14.47
C ILE A 95 15.43 -6.90 -15.21
N LEU A 96 15.70 -7.17 -16.49
CA LEU A 96 14.85 -8.00 -17.34
C LEU A 96 14.67 -9.42 -16.81
N ASN A 97 15.75 -10.06 -16.36
CA ASN A 97 15.67 -11.46 -15.90
C ASN A 97 15.06 -11.60 -14.52
N ARG A 98 15.16 -10.58 -13.66
CA ARG A 98 14.61 -10.64 -12.29
C ARG A 98 13.15 -10.25 -12.25
N ALA A 99 12.72 -9.34 -13.10
CA ALA A 99 11.34 -8.89 -13.11
C ALA A 99 10.36 -9.94 -13.64
N GLU A 100 10.82 -10.92 -14.42
CA GLU A 100 9.99 -11.99 -15.03
C GLU A 100 8.75 -11.43 -15.76
N GLY A 101 8.91 -10.28 -16.43
CA GLY A 101 7.84 -9.60 -17.16
C GLY A 101 6.80 -8.90 -16.27
N ASN A 102 7.00 -8.83 -14.95
CA ASN A 102 6.12 -8.13 -14.03
C ASN A 102 6.43 -6.62 -14.02
N PRO A 103 5.52 -5.75 -14.51
CA PRO A 103 5.77 -4.31 -14.61
C PRO A 103 6.08 -3.65 -13.25
N PHE A 104 5.33 -4.03 -12.21
CA PHE A 104 5.55 -3.52 -10.86
C PHE A 104 6.96 -3.91 -10.36
N PHE A 105 7.42 -5.11 -10.69
CA PHE A 105 8.75 -5.56 -10.28
C PHE A 105 9.87 -4.80 -11.02
N VAL A 106 9.70 -4.53 -12.32
CA VAL A 106 10.62 -3.68 -13.08
C VAL A 106 10.77 -2.32 -12.41
N GLU A 107 9.66 -1.65 -12.10
CA GLU A 107 9.67 -0.34 -11.48
C GLU A 107 10.38 -0.35 -10.13
N GLU A 108 10.12 -1.35 -9.29
CA GLU A 108 10.72 -1.44 -7.96
C GLU A 108 12.21 -1.74 -8.02
N ILE A 109 12.68 -2.55 -8.97
CA ILE A 109 14.12 -2.74 -9.19
C ILE A 109 14.76 -1.41 -9.61
N VAL A 110 14.14 -0.69 -10.55
CA VAL A 110 14.65 0.63 -10.99
C VAL A 110 14.70 1.61 -9.82
N ARG A 111 13.64 1.72 -9.03
CA ARG A 111 13.61 2.59 -7.83
C ARG A 111 14.68 2.18 -6.81
N MET A 112 14.90 0.89 -6.59
CA MET A 112 15.96 0.40 -5.71
C MET A 112 17.35 0.83 -6.19
N LEU A 113 17.63 0.72 -7.49
CA LEU A 113 18.91 1.16 -8.06
C LEU A 113 19.10 2.68 -7.91
N ILE A 114 18.02 3.46 -8.00
CA ILE A 114 18.02 4.90 -7.72
C ILE A 114 18.28 5.19 -6.24
N ASP A 115 17.59 4.48 -5.34
CA ASP A 115 17.75 4.58 -3.88
C ASP A 115 19.20 4.29 -3.47
N GLN A 116 19.85 3.31 -4.12
CA GLN A 116 21.25 2.92 -3.92
C GLN A 116 22.26 3.86 -4.60
N LYS A 117 21.81 4.89 -5.33
CA LYS A 117 22.66 5.78 -6.15
C LYS A 117 23.45 5.04 -7.23
N VAL A 118 23.01 3.84 -7.64
CA VAL A 118 23.53 3.16 -8.82
C VAL A 118 23.07 3.91 -10.07
N LEU A 119 21.80 4.32 -10.09
CA LEU A 119 21.25 5.24 -11.08
C LEU A 119 21.10 6.62 -10.46
N ILE A 120 21.76 7.62 -11.05
CA ILE A 120 21.67 9.02 -10.68
C ILE A 120 21.14 9.83 -11.87
N LYS A 121 20.40 10.89 -11.59
CA LYS A 121 19.86 11.76 -12.64
C LYS A 121 20.76 12.99 -12.80
N GLU A 122 21.35 13.17 -13.98
CA GLU A 122 22.21 14.30 -14.36
C GLU A 122 21.70 14.91 -15.66
N ASP A 123 21.56 16.24 -15.71
CA ASP A 123 21.08 16.99 -16.90
C ASP A 123 19.76 16.48 -17.51
N GLY A 124 18.90 15.88 -16.68
CA GLY A 124 17.61 15.32 -17.11
C GLY A 124 17.66 13.86 -17.56
N TYR A 125 18.85 13.28 -17.69
CA TYR A 125 19.08 11.89 -18.11
C TYR A 125 19.53 11.04 -16.93
N TRP A 126 19.22 9.75 -16.96
CA TRP A 126 19.76 8.81 -15.97
C TRP A 126 21.13 8.32 -16.41
N ARG A 127 22.09 8.40 -15.50
CA ARG A 127 23.45 7.92 -15.64
C ARG A 127 23.79 7.01 -14.47
N ILE A 128 24.89 6.30 -14.61
CA ILE A 128 25.45 5.52 -13.52
C ILE A 128 26.22 6.41 -12.57
N GLY A 129 26.05 6.18 -11.27
CA GLY A 129 26.83 6.89 -10.25
C GLY A 129 28.33 6.64 -10.40
N THR A 130 29.14 7.70 -10.32
CA THR A 130 30.61 7.71 -10.51
C THR A 130 31.38 6.70 -9.64
N GLN A 131 30.87 6.31 -8.46
CA GLN A 131 31.47 5.24 -7.66
C GLN A 131 31.39 3.86 -8.34
N ASN A 132 30.44 3.68 -9.26
CA ASN A 132 30.24 2.46 -10.03
C ASN A 132 30.70 2.60 -11.49
N GLU A 133 31.03 3.80 -11.97
CA GLU A 133 31.49 4.05 -13.35
C GLU A 133 32.79 3.29 -13.67
N SER A 134 33.76 3.20 -12.75
CA SER A 134 35.00 2.46 -13.03
C SER A 134 34.73 0.97 -13.24
N ILE A 135 33.78 0.41 -12.48
CA ILE A 135 33.38 -0.99 -12.55
C ILE A 135 32.55 -1.24 -13.82
N LEU A 136 31.64 -0.33 -14.18
CA LEU A 136 30.74 -0.48 -15.33
C LEU A 136 31.42 -0.19 -16.67
N SER A 137 32.43 0.70 -16.72
CA SER A 137 33.23 1.01 -17.90
C SER A 137 34.06 -0.18 -18.40
N GLU A 138 34.62 -0.99 -17.50
CA GLU A 138 35.40 -2.19 -17.87
C GLU A 138 34.55 -3.30 -18.52
N LEU A 139 33.24 -3.28 -18.27
CA LEU A 139 32.29 -4.32 -18.65
C LEU A 139 31.33 -3.90 -19.77
N ALA A 140 31.46 -2.67 -20.25
CA ALA A 140 30.73 -2.11 -21.38
C ALA A 140 31.37 -2.43 -22.76
N SER A 141 32.44 -3.24 -22.82
CA SER A 141 32.99 -3.67 -24.11
C SER A 141 32.01 -4.60 -24.84
N PRO A 142 31.55 -4.24 -26.06
CA PRO A 142 30.57 -5.01 -26.80
C PRO A 142 31.27 -6.16 -27.53
N ALA A 143 31.66 -7.20 -26.80
CA ALA A 143 32.14 -8.45 -27.39
C ALA A 143 31.22 -9.59 -26.98
N ALA A 144 30.01 -9.57 -27.57
CA ALA A 144 28.95 -10.59 -27.57
C ALA A 144 28.49 -11.16 -26.21
N PRO A 145 27.17 -11.28 -25.96
CA PRO A 145 26.72 -12.03 -24.78
C PRO A 145 27.11 -13.50 -25.01
N PRO A 146 27.84 -14.16 -24.09
CA PRO A 146 28.18 -15.55 -24.31
C PRO A 146 27.01 -16.43 -23.85
N ASP A 147 26.72 -17.46 -24.63
CA ASP A 147 25.97 -18.64 -24.18
C ASP A 147 26.43 -19.06 -22.77
N ASP A 148 25.48 -19.53 -21.95
CA ASP A 148 25.62 -20.23 -20.65
C ASP A 148 26.60 -19.70 -19.57
N THR A 149 27.31 -18.60 -19.80
CA THR A 149 28.31 -18.00 -18.88
C THR A 149 27.75 -16.94 -17.93
N LEU A 150 26.43 -16.77 -17.93
CA LEU A 150 25.70 -15.83 -17.08
C LEU A 150 25.83 -16.14 -15.58
N ILE A 151 26.23 -17.38 -15.25
CA ILE A 151 26.52 -17.82 -13.88
C ILE A 151 27.78 -17.13 -13.31
N ASP A 152 28.73 -16.70 -14.16
CA ASP A 152 29.98 -16.08 -13.72
C ASP A 152 29.92 -14.55 -13.58
N LEU A 153 28.95 -13.85 -14.18
CA LEU A 153 28.84 -12.38 -14.04
C LEU A 153 28.49 -11.92 -12.61
N HIS A 154 27.89 -12.78 -11.79
CA HIS A 154 27.61 -12.51 -10.37
C HIS A 154 28.90 -12.34 -9.53
N TYR A 155 30.06 -12.76 -10.06
CA TYR A 155 31.38 -12.59 -9.42
C TYR A 155 32.17 -11.38 -9.95
N VAL A 156 31.82 -10.83 -11.11
CA VAL A 156 32.60 -9.76 -11.77
C VAL A 156 32.08 -8.36 -11.44
N PHE A 157 30.80 -8.25 -11.07
CA PHE A 157 30.17 -7.01 -10.63
C PHE A 157 29.71 -7.13 -9.18
N PRO A 158 30.20 -6.29 -8.24
CA PRO A 158 29.50 -6.06 -6.99
C PRO A 158 28.32 -5.10 -7.25
N LEU A 159 27.42 -5.44 -8.20
CA LEU A 159 26.10 -4.84 -8.18
C LEU A 159 25.47 -5.25 -6.86
N PRO A 160 24.76 -4.34 -6.17
CA PRO A 160 23.96 -4.72 -5.01
C PRO A 160 23.12 -5.91 -5.44
N ARG A 161 23.23 -7.05 -4.73
CA ARG A 161 22.49 -8.26 -5.09
C ARG A 161 21.01 -7.88 -5.13
N VAL A 162 20.47 -7.70 -6.34
CA VAL A 162 19.06 -7.41 -6.54
C VAL A 162 18.33 -8.66 -6.08
N PRO A 163 17.47 -8.61 -5.05
CA PRO A 163 16.79 -9.81 -4.58
C PRO A 163 15.95 -10.48 -5.67
N ASP A 164 15.80 -11.80 -5.60
CA ASP A 164 15.06 -12.58 -6.60
C ASP A 164 13.53 -12.52 -6.39
N THR A 165 13.06 -11.71 -5.43
CA THR A 165 11.63 -11.54 -5.14
C THR A 165 11.28 -10.07 -4.99
N ILE A 166 10.05 -9.72 -5.38
CA ILE A 166 9.50 -8.38 -5.20
C ILE A 166 9.54 -7.94 -3.73
N GLN A 167 9.22 -8.85 -2.81
CA GLN A 167 9.28 -8.59 -1.37
C GLN A 167 10.71 -8.27 -0.92
N GLY A 168 11.71 -8.99 -1.47
CA GLY A 168 13.11 -8.73 -1.21
C GLY A 168 13.55 -7.36 -1.72
N VAL A 169 13.17 -6.99 -2.94
CA VAL A 169 13.47 -5.64 -3.48
C VAL A 169 12.84 -4.56 -2.63
N LEU A 170 11.56 -4.69 -2.27
CA LEU A 170 10.89 -3.75 -1.38
C LEU A 170 11.56 -3.66 0.00
N ALA A 171 11.99 -4.79 0.57
CA ALA A 171 12.72 -4.81 1.84
C ALA A 171 14.07 -4.08 1.72
N ALA A 172 14.81 -4.33 0.64
CA ALA A 172 16.07 -3.63 0.37
C ALA A 172 15.87 -2.11 0.23
N ARG A 173 14.80 -1.68 -0.45
CA ARG A 173 14.43 -0.25 -0.53
C ARG A 173 14.13 0.35 0.85
N VAL A 174 13.33 -0.35 1.66
CA VAL A 174 13.00 0.07 3.04
C VAL A 174 14.24 0.15 3.93
N ASP A 175 15.22 -0.73 3.73
CA ASP A 175 16.47 -0.73 4.50
C ASP A 175 17.41 0.43 4.14
N LEU A 176 17.20 1.07 2.99
CA LEU A 176 17.89 2.31 2.57
C LEU A 176 17.20 3.58 3.08
N LEU A 177 16.10 3.45 3.83
CA LEU A 177 15.50 4.58 4.53
C LEU A 177 16.36 4.95 5.75
N SER A 178 16.47 6.25 6.03
CA SER A 178 17.00 6.71 7.30
C SER A 178 16.16 6.15 8.48
N PRO A 179 16.72 6.10 9.71
CA PRO A 179 15.98 5.61 10.86
C PRO A 179 14.65 6.34 11.11
N ILE A 180 14.60 7.65 10.81
CA ILE A 180 13.41 8.49 10.97
C ILE A 180 12.39 8.16 9.87
N GLU A 181 12.80 8.10 8.61
CA GLU A 181 11.93 7.69 7.49
C GLU A 181 11.32 6.31 7.72
N LYS A 182 12.15 5.33 8.10
CA LYS A 182 11.69 3.97 8.40
C LYS A 182 10.69 3.96 9.55
N ARG A 183 10.91 4.76 10.59
CA ARG A 183 10.02 4.86 11.73
C ARG A 183 8.67 5.47 11.37
N VAL A 184 8.66 6.60 10.63
CA VAL A 184 7.43 7.25 10.15
C VAL A 184 6.64 6.30 9.25
N LEU A 185 7.31 5.61 8.32
CA LEU A 185 6.67 4.65 7.43
C LEU A 185 6.07 3.45 8.19
N GLN A 186 6.73 3.00 9.27
CA GLN A 186 6.20 1.97 10.15
C GLN A 186 4.95 2.41 10.94
N HIS A 187 4.91 3.66 11.43
CA HIS A 187 3.69 4.19 12.05
C HIS A 187 2.55 4.30 11.03
N ALA A 188 2.84 4.83 9.84
CA ALA A 188 1.86 4.94 8.75
C ALA A 188 1.27 3.58 8.34
N CYS A 189 2.09 2.52 8.27
CA CYS A 189 1.63 1.20 7.83
C CYS A 189 0.63 0.54 8.82
N ILE A 190 0.72 0.90 10.11
CA ILE A 190 -0.20 0.44 11.16
C ILE A 190 -1.54 1.16 11.05
N ILE A 191 -1.54 2.44 10.67
CA ILE A 191 -2.76 3.20 10.41
C ILE A 191 -3.56 2.55 9.28
N GLY A 192 -2.91 2.27 8.15
CA GLY A 192 -3.56 1.58 7.05
C GLY A 192 -2.85 1.72 5.71
N ARG A 193 -3.47 1.18 4.66
CA ARG A 193 -3.06 1.45 3.26
C ARG A 193 -3.23 2.94 2.95
N THR A 194 -4.31 3.53 3.44
CA THR A 194 -4.56 4.96 3.43
C THR A 194 -4.52 5.44 4.87
N PHE A 195 -3.84 6.56 5.12
CA PHE A 195 -3.61 7.08 6.46
C PHE A 195 -3.69 8.61 6.49
N TRP A 196 -3.93 9.15 7.67
CA TRP A 196 -4.17 10.58 7.87
C TRP A 196 -3.03 11.23 8.64
N LEU A 197 -2.72 12.50 8.32
CA LEU A 197 -1.64 13.23 8.98
C LEU A 197 -1.87 13.36 10.49
N SER A 198 -3.10 13.69 10.90
CA SER A 198 -3.41 13.85 12.33
C SER A 198 -3.22 12.55 13.13
N ALA A 199 -3.60 11.40 12.57
CA ALA A 199 -3.38 10.10 13.17
C ALA A 199 -1.89 9.74 13.24
N LEU A 200 -1.13 10.09 12.21
CA LEU A 200 0.32 9.86 12.19
C LEU A 200 1.04 10.70 13.24
N ILE A 201 0.67 11.97 13.40
CA ILE A 201 1.21 12.86 14.44
C ILE A 201 0.92 12.31 15.84
N GLU A 202 -0.28 11.77 16.06
CA GLU A 202 -0.64 11.15 17.34
C GLU A 202 0.25 9.94 17.67
N ILE A 203 0.37 8.99 16.73
CA ILE A 203 1.10 7.74 16.96
C ILE A 203 2.61 8.01 17.05
N ALA A 204 3.12 8.89 16.20
CA ALA A 204 4.53 9.29 16.19
C ALA A 204 4.79 10.51 17.10
N SER A 205 4.09 10.60 18.24
CA SER A 205 4.18 11.74 19.19
C SER A 205 5.57 11.93 19.82
N ASP A 206 6.47 10.97 19.67
CA ASP A 206 7.88 11.12 20.05
C ASP A 206 8.73 11.89 19.02
N LEU A 207 8.17 12.22 17.86
CA LEU A 207 8.82 13.01 16.81
C LEU A 207 8.16 14.41 16.69
N PRO A 208 8.93 15.48 16.43
CA PRO A 208 8.37 16.78 16.11
C PRO A 208 7.49 16.75 14.85
N THR A 209 6.39 17.48 14.85
CA THR A 209 5.49 17.57 13.68
C THR A 209 6.21 18.02 12.40
N SER A 210 7.15 18.97 12.50
CA SER A 210 7.95 19.41 11.34
C SER A 210 8.76 18.27 10.74
N THR A 211 9.39 17.45 11.59
CA THR A 211 10.16 16.27 11.14
C THR A 211 9.26 15.25 10.46
N ILE A 212 8.03 15.03 10.95
CA ILE A 212 7.06 14.12 10.30
C ILE A 212 6.72 14.64 8.90
N VAL A 213 6.41 15.93 8.75
CA VAL A 213 6.04 16.53 7.46
C VAL A 213 7.22 16.47 6.47
N GLU A 214 8.42 16.85 6.89
CA GLU A 214 9.64 16.74 6.06
C GLU A 214 9.91 15.29 5.63
N THR A 215 9.65 14.34 6.54
CA THR A 215 9.81 12.91 6.25
C THR A 215 8.77 12.42 5.25
N LEU A 216 7.51 12.86 5.34
CA LEU A 216 6.48 12.55 4.36
C LEU A 216 6.86 13.06 2.97
N ASP A 217 7.40 14.28 2.87
CA ASP A 217 7.90 14.81 1.60
C ASP A 217 9.02 13.94 1.01
N SER A 218 9.98 13.49 1.84
CA SER A 218 11.02 12.56 1.40
C SER A 218 10.44 11.22 0.92
N LEU A 219 9.49 10.64 1.67
CA LEU A 219 8.84 9.37 1.32
C LEU A 219 8.02 9.47 0.03
N ILE A 220 7.42 10.63 -0.26
CA ILE A 220 6.76 10.93 -1.54
C ILE A 220 7.78 10.98 -2.67
N GLN A 221 8.88 11.73 -2.50
CA GLN A 221 9.93 11.82 -3.51
C GLN A 221 10.58 10.46 -3.82
N ARG A 222 10.62 9.57 -2.83
CA ARG A 222 11.10 8.19 -2.96
C ARG A 222 10.01 7.19 -3.35
N ASP A 223 8.82 7.64 -3.76
CA ASP A 223 7.75 6.80 -4.29
C ASP A 223 7.22 5.74 -3.31
N PHE A 224 7.39 5.90 -1.99
CA PHE A 224 6.81 4.98 -1.00
C PHE A 224 5.32 5.26 -0.77
N ILE A 225 4.95 6.54 -0.81
CA ILE A 225 3.59 7.03 -0.54
C ILE A 225 3.24 8.15 -1.53
N VAL A 226 1.96 8.43 -1.67
CA VAL A 226 1.43 9.57 -2.43
C VAL A 226 0.34 10.28 -1.63
N VAL A 227 0.08 11.55 -1.94
CA VAL A 227 -1.07 12.26 -1.40
C VAL A 227 -2.34 11.70 -2.05
N ALA A 228 -3.31 11.28 -1.24
CA ALA A 228 -4.58 10.78 -1.72
C ALA A 228 -5.57 11.92 -1.99
N GLU A 229 -6.51 11.71 -2.93
CA GLU A 229 -7.52 12.70 -3.24
C GLU A 229 -8.50 12.94 -2.07
N LYS A 230 -9.11 14.14 -2.06
CA LYS A 230 -9.98 14.66 -0.97
C LYS A 230 -11.22 13.81 -0.63
N GLN A 231 -11.51 12.77 -1.39
CA GLN A 231 -12.68 11.90 -1.19
C GLN A 231 -12.44 10.77 -0.18
N ALA A 232 -11.19 10.56 0.25
CA ALA A 232 -10.89 9.60 1.30
C ALA A 232 -11.51 10.07 2.63
N ARG A 233 -12.41 9.25 3.20
CA ARG A 233 -13.05 9.54 4.49
C ARG A 233 -11.98 9.70 5.57
N SER A 234 -12.11 10.76 6.36
CA SER A 234 -11.22 11.07 7.48
C SER A 234 -12.03 11.30 8.75
N PRO A 235 -11.58 10.81 9.93
CA PRO A 235 -12.20 11.11 11.21
C PRO A 235 -12.02 12.59 11.61
N VAL A 236 -11.12 13.32 10.95
CA VAL A 236 -10.83 14.74 11.18
C VAL A 236 -11.12 15.54 9.91
N GLU A 237 -11.85 16.66 10.04
CA GLU A 237 -12.18 17.54 8.92
C GLU A 237 -10.91 18.17 8.30
N ASN A 238 -10.87 18.23 6.96
CA ASN A 238 -9.77 18.81 6.18
C ASN A 238 -8.38 18.21 6.46
N ASP A 239 -8.33 16.98 6.95
CA ASP A 239 -7.06 16.28 7.18
C ASP A 239 -6.36 15.95 5.86
N GLN A 240 -5.03 15.94 5.89
CA GLN A 240 -4.24 15.47 4.76
C GLN A 240 -4.22 13.95 4.75
N VAL A 241 -4.53 13.39 3.59
CA VAL A 241 -4.61 11.95 3.40
C VAL A 241 -3.49 11.49 2.50
N PHE A 242 -2.84 10.40 2.89
CA PHE A 242 -1.80 9.75 2.13
C PHE A 242 -2.17 8.30 1.89
N THR A 243 -1.61 7.71 0.84
CA THR A 243 -1.75 6.29 0.58
C THR A 243 -0.41 5.70 0.19
N PHE A 244 -0.15 4.46 0.59
CA PHE A 244 1.01 3.72 0.11
C PHE A 244 0.89 3.53 -1.40
N LYS A 245 1.96 3.84 -2.14
CA LYS A 245 1.97 3.71 -3.61
C LYS A 245 1.59 2.29 -4.05
N HIS A 246 2.00 1.29 -3.27
CA HIS A 246 1.60 -0.09 -3.46
C HIS A 246 1.39 -0.81 -2.13
N VAL A 247 0.39 -1.71 -2.06
CA VAL A 247 0.04 -2.44 -0.82
C VAL A 247 1.20 -3.32 -0.32
N LEU A 248 1.99 -3.90 -1.22
CA LEU A 248 3.14 -4.72 -0.84
C LEU A 248 4.22 -3.93 -0.08
N ILE A 249 4.36 -2.63 -0.32
CA ILE A 249 5.28 -1.78 0.44
C ILE A 249 4.84 -1.77 1.90
N ARG A 250 3.55 -1.48 2.14
CA ARG A 250 2.96 -1.50 3.48
C ARG A 250 3.16 -2.87 4.14
N ASP A 251 2.90 -3.96 3.43
CA ASP A 251 2.98 -5.30 4.01
C ASP A 251 4.41 -5.69 4.39
N VAL A 252 5.39 -5.36 3.57
CA VAL A 252 6.82 -5.54 3.89
C VAL A 252 7.19 -4.76 5.14
N VAL A 253 6.76 -3.49 5.24
CA VAL A 253 7.03 -2.66 6.42
C VAL A 253 6.34 -3.24 7.66
N TYR A 254 5.04 -3.55 7.57
CA TYR A 254 4.21 -4.04 8.68
C TYR A 254 4.71 -5.38 9.25
N ASN A 255 5.10 -6.31 8.38
CA ASN A 255 5.59 -7.63 8.78
C ASN A 255 6.94 -7.56 9.51
N ASN A 256 7.73 -6.51 9.27
CA ASN A 256 8.99 -6.25 9.97
C ASN A 256 8.82 -5.52 11.31
N ILE A 257 7.58 -5.15 11.70
CA ILE A 257 7.33 -4.54 13.01
C ILE A 257 7.19 -5.63 14.08
N PRO A 258 7.94 -5.55 15.20
CA PRO A 258 7.77 -6.45 16.32
C PRO A 258 6.30 -6.57 16.76
N ARG A 259 5.83 -7.80 17.01
CA ARG A 259 4.43 -8.07 17.40
C ARG A 259 3.94 -7.18 18.53
N MET A 260 4.79 -6.95 19.54
CA MET A 260 4.46 -6.10 20.68
C MET A 260 4.14 -4.66 20.27
N ARG A 261 4.99 -4.07 19.42
CA ARG A 261 4.82 -2.69 18.96
C ARG A 261 3.57 -2.55 18.08
N ARG A 262 3.28 -3.54 17.23
CA ARG A 262 2.00 -3.59 16.49
C ARG A 262 0.80 -3.55 17.44
N SER A 263 0.80 -4.39 18.49
CA SER A 263 -0.28 -4.44 19.47
C SER A 263 -0.53 -3.08 20.14
N GLN A 264 0.55 -2.40 20.54
CA GLN A 264 0.50 -1.09 21.20
C GLN A 264 -0.05 0.00 20.28
N GLU A 265 0.51 0.14 19.08
CA GLU A 265 0.11 1.20 18.16
C GLU A 265 -1.30 1.00 17.59
N HIS A 266 -1.73 -0.25 17.35
CA HIS A 266 -3.13 -0.53 17.01
C HIS A 266 -4.09 -0.11 18.13
N ALA A 267 -3.73 -0.36 19.40
CA ALA A 267 -4.55 0.05 20.54
C ALA A 267 -4.59 1.57 20.72
N GLN A 268 -3.46 2.25 20.55
CA GLN A 268 -3.35 3.70 20.61
C GLN A 268 -4.19 4.37 19.52
N LEU A 269 -4.06 3.90 18.28
CA LEU A 269 -4.85 4.40 17.16
C LEU A 269 -6.35 4.21 17.37
N ALA A 270 -6.77 3.05 17.89
CA ALA A 270 -8.17 2.79 18.18
C ALA A 270 -8.73 3.76 19.24
N LEU A 271 -7.96 4.05 20.29
CA LEU A 271 -8.35 5.05 21.30
C LEU A 271 -8.45 6.45 20.72
N TRP A 272 -7.49 6.85 19.90
CA TRP A 272 -7.53 8.13 19.21
C TRP A 272 -8.74 8.24 18.27
N LEU A 273 -9.02 7.17 17.50
CA LEU A 273 -10.19 7.11 16.62
C LEU A 273 -11.48 7.29 17.41
N GLU A 274 -11.68 6.54 18.50
CA GLU A 274 -12.86 6.68 19.37
C GLU A 274 -13.05 8.12 19.86
N GLU A 275 -11.97 8.82 20.17
CA GLU A 275 -12.04 10.21 20.63
C GLU A 275 -12.49 11.15 19.50
N LYS A 276 -11.93 11.02 18.30
CA LYS A 276 -12.22 11.91 17.17
C LYS A 276 -13.60 11.70 16.57
N ILE A 277 -14.11 10.47 16.60
CA ILE A 277 -15.42 10.12 16.03
C ILE A 277 -16.59 10.28 17.01
N LYS A 278 -16.39 10.93 18.18
CA LYS A 278 -17.47 11.18 19.14
C LYS A 278 -18.62 11.94 18.45
N GLY A 279 -19.77 11.27 18.31
CA GLY A 279 -20.95 11.80 17.62
C GLY A 279 -21.09 11.40 16.15
N ASN A 280 -20.10 10.73 15.56
CA ASN A 280 -20.12 10.21 14.19
C ASN A 280 -19.35 8.88 14.06
N ALA A 281 -19.65 7.91 14.92
CA ALA A 281 -18.88 6.68 15.02
C ALA A 281 -19.22 5.63 13.94
N GLU A 282 -20.42 5.70 13.37
CA GLU A 282 -20.96 4.69 12.45
C GLU A 282 -20.07 4.45 11.22
N PRO A 283 -19.59 5.48 10.48
CA PRO A 283 -18.74 5.25 9.30
C PRO A 283 -17.38 4.61 9.60
N PHE A 284 -16.96 4.61 10.86
CA PHE A 284 -15.65 4.14 11.31
C PHE A 284 -15.73 2.89 12.19
N ALA A 285 -16.92 2.35 12.44
CA ALA A 285 -17.11 1.24 13.36
C ALA A 285 -16.33 -0.02 12.95
N GLU A 286 -16.28 -0.32 11.64
CA GLU A 286 -15.52 -1.45 11.09
C GLU A 286 -14.02 -1.25 11.30
N LEU A 287 -13.52 -0.06 10.97
CA LEU A 287 -12.13 0.28 11.16
C LEU A 287 -11.73 0.20 12.64
N LEU A 288 -12.57 0.71 13.53
CA LEU A 288 -12.33 0.66 14.98
C LEU A 288 -12.29 -0.79 15.49
N ALA A 289 -13.24 -1.62 15.05
CA ALA A 289 -13.25 -3.05 15.38
C ALA A 289 -11.97 -3.73 14.89
N TYR A 290 -11.54 -3.44 13.66
CA TYR A 290 -10.30 -3.96 13.08
C TYR A 290 -9.08 -3.62 13.93
N HIS A 291 -8.88 -2.36 14.33
CA HIS A 291 -7.71 -1.99 15.14
C HIS A 291 -7.72 -2.64 16.54
N TYR A 292 -8.87 -2.71 17.21
CA TYR A 292 -8.93 -3.44 18.49
C TYR A 292 -8.69 -4.95 18.34
N GLN A 293 -9.18 -5.56 17.27
CA GLN A 293 -8.90 -6.96 16.96
C GLN A 293 -7.42 -7.21 16.66
N GLN A 294 -6.77 -6.32 15.88
CA GLN A 294 -5.34 -6.43 15.60
C GLN A 294 -4.49 -6.21 16.86
N ALA A 295 -4.89 -5.28 17.72
CA ALA A 295 -4.25 -5.09 19.02
C ALA A 295 -4.32 -6.38 19.87
N LEU A 296 -5.48 -7.06 19.85
CA LEU A 296 -5.68 -8.32 20.57
C LEU A 296 -4.94 -9.52 19.93
N SER A 297 -4.93 -9.63 18.61
CA SER A 297 -4.33 -10.75 17.87
C SER A 297 -2.80 -10.79 18.00
N THR A 298 -2.18 -9.61 18.12
CA THR A 298 -0.72 -9.45 18.26
C THR A 298 -0.26 -9.39 19.72
N TRP A 299 -1.18 -9.53 20.69
CA TRP A 299 -0.91 -9.51 22.12
C TRP A 299 -0.12 -10.74 22.60
N SER A 300 0.77 -10.58 23.59
CA SER A 300 1.54 -11.67 24.20
C SER A 300 1.49 -11.67 25.74
N ALA A 301 1.52 -12.86 26.35
CA ALA A 301 1.17 -13.10 27.76
C ALA A 301 2.18 -12.61 28.82
N GLY A 302 3.29 -11.99 28.40
CA GLY A 302 4.25 -11.35 29.31
C GLY A 302 3.96 -9.88 29.62
N PHE A 303 2.79 -9.37 29.22
CA PHE A 303 2.52 -7.94 29.11
C PHE A 303 1.29 -7.48 29.90
N VAL A 304 1.51 -6.50 30.78
CA VAL A 304 0.51 -5.51 31.19
C VAL A 304 0.61 -4.37 30.18
N PRO A 305 -0.45 -3.99 29.45
CA PRO A 305 -0.40 -2.80 28.62
C PRO A 305 -0.14 -1.56 29.47
N GLY A 306 1.11 -1.11 29.44
CA GLY A 306 1.65 -0.06 30.29
C GLY A 306 1.73 1.23 29.50
N MET A 307 0.86 2.17 29.88
CA MET A 307 0.86 3.59 29.54
C MET A 307 0.70 3.93 28.05
N VAL A 308 -0.53 3.84 27.53
CA VAL A 308 -0.92 4.78 26.47
C VAL A 308 -1.15 6.12 27.16
N SER A 309 -0.11 6.94 27.27
CA SER A 309 -0.30 8.36 27.62
C SER A 309 -1.00 8.99 26.45
N VAL A 310 -2.32 9.14 26.55
CA VAL A 310 -3.05 10.04 25.66
C VAL A 310 -2.63 11.44 26.08
N VAL A 311 -1.54 11.94 25.49
CA VAL A 311 -1.23 13.38 25.56
C VAL A 311 -2.17 14.01 24.56
N THR A 312 -3.37 14.38 25.03
CA THR A 312 -4.29 15.22 24.29
C THR A 312 -3.57 16.55 24.03
N ASN A 313 -3.09 16.77 22.79
CA ASN A 313 -2.44 18.03 22.37
C ASN A 313 -3.39 19.25 22.36
N HIS A 314 -4.50 19.20 23.10
CA HIS A 314 -5.48 20.28 23.27
C HIS A 314 -5.74 20.66 24.72
N ASP A 315 -4.99 20.11 25.67
CA ASP A 315 -5.10 20.51 27.06
C ASP A 315 -4.04 21.56 27.42
N SER A 316 -4.53 22.73 27.82
CA SER A 316 -3.81 23.68 28.67
C SER A 316 -3.01 22.93 29.75
N PRO A 317 -1.86 23.45 30.23
CA PRO A 317 -0.91 22.72 31.09
C PRO A 317 -1.44 22.26 32.47
N GLU A 318 -2.74 22.30 32.74
CA GLU A 318 -3.38 21.93 34.00
C GLU A 318 -4.16 20.59 33.95
N THR A 319 -4.38 19.98 32.79
CA THR A 319 -5.11 18.69 32.66
C THR A 319 -4.21 17.57 32.12
N SER A 320 -3.27 17.09 32.95
CA SER A 320 -2.55 15.84 32.64
C SER A 320 -3.53 14.66 32.74
N SER A 321 -4.13 14.28 31.61
CA SER A 321 -4.95 13.07 31.55
C SER A 321 -4.07 11.85 31.85
N SER A 322 -4.49 11.01 32.80
CA SER A 322 -3.72 9.82 33.16
C SER A 322 -3.73 8.82 31.99
N PRO A 323 -2.62 8.13 31.71
CA PRO A 323 -2.55 7.17 30.62
C PRO A 323 -3.65 6.10 30.71
N VAL A 324 -4.41 5.90 29.63
CA VAL A 324 -5.45 4.87 29.55
C VAL A 324 -4.77 3.50 29.52
N ARG A 325 -4.97 2.68 30.56
CA ARG A 325 -4.47 1.30 30.61
C ARG A 325 -5.52 0.34 30.08
N LEU A 326 -5.31 -0.18 28.88
CA LEU A 326 -6.16 -1.23 28.32
C LEU A 326 -5.71 -2.60 28.81
N THR A 327 -6.63 -3.47 29.22
CA THR A 327 -6.32 -4.87 29.54
C THR A 327 -6.74 -5.76 28.37
N ARG A 328 -6.26 -7.01 28.33
CA ARG A 328 -6.70 -7.97 27.30
C ARG A 328 -8.24 -8.16 27.28
N PRO A 329 -8.94 -8.29 28.43
CA PRO A 329 -10.40 -8.28 28.46
C PRO A 329 -11.01 -6.98 27.91
N GLU A 330 -10.42 -5.82 28.18
CA GLU A 330 -10.91 -4.54 27.70
C GLU A 330 -10.77 -4.38 26.18
N LEU A 331 -9.63 -4.79 25.61
CA LEU A 331 -9.45 -4.86 24.14
C LEU A 331 -10.50 -5.75 23.49
N ARG A 332 -10.75 -6.93 24.07
CA ARG A 332 -11.77 -7.86 23.58
C ARG A 332 -13.17 -7.24 23.65
N ARG A 333 -13.51 -6.62 24.78
CA ARG A 333 -14.81 -5.96 24.96
C ARG A 333 -15.02 -4.86 23.93
N ARG A 334 -14.04 -3.99 23.72
CA ARG A 334 -14.11 -2.88 22.75
C ARG A 334 -14.23 -3.38 21.32
N ALA A 335 -13.44 -4.38 20.93
CA ALA A 335 -13.56 -5.06 19.63
C ALA A 335 -14.98 -5.59 19.40
N THR A 336 -15.58 -6.24 20.40
CA THR A 336 -16.95 -6.76 20.31
C THR A 336 -17.98 -5.64 20.23
N VAL A 337 -17.85 -4.59 21.04
CA VAL A 337 -18.79 -3.46 21.08
C VAL A 337 -18.84 -2.75 19.73
N SER A 338 -17.69 -2.44 19.14
CA SER A 338 -17.60 -1.85 17.80
C SER A 338 -18.30 -2.73 16.75
N TYR A 339 -18.12 -4.05 16.82
CA TYR A 339 -18.78 -5.01 15.92
C TYR A 339 -20.30 -5.10 16.13
N THR A 340 -20.77 -5.04 17.38
CA THR A 340 -22.21 -5.07 17.68
C THR A 340 -22.92 -3.78 17.27
N HIS A 341 -22.23 -2.63 17.32
CA HIS A 341 -22.77 -1.38 16.81
C HIS A 341 -22.99 -1.43 15.29
N LEU A 342 -22.09 -2.07 14.53
CA LEU A 342 -22.30 -2.33 13.10
C LEU A 342 -23.58 -3.14 12.85
N ARG A 343 -23.71 -4.31 13.51
CA ARG A 343 -24.85 -5.23 13.28
C ARG A 343 -26.21 -4.70 13.73
N ALA A 344 -26.24 -3.92 14.81
CA ALA A 344 -27.48 -3.31 15.30
C ALA A 344 -28.02 -2.23 14.35
N HIS A 345 -27.17 -1.69 13.47
CA HIS A 345 -27.54 -0.72 12.45
C HIS A 345 -27.92 -1.39 11.12
N GLU A 346 -27.20 -2.43 10.67
CA GLU A 346 -27.61 -3.25 9.51
C GLU A 346 -29.05 -3.78 9.66
N THR A 347 -29.41 -4.22 10.87
CA THR A 347 -30.78 -4.70 11.19
C THR A 347 -31.84 -3.59 11.29
N ARG A 348 -31.44 -2.31 11.42
CA ARG A 348 -32.36 -1.17 11.41
C ARG A 348 -32.59 -0.64 9.99
N GLU A 349 -31.59 -0.67 9.12
CA GLU A 349 -31.74 -0.31 7.71
C GLU A 349 -32.63 -1.34 6.96
N ASP A 350 -32.52 -2.62 7.32
CA ASP A 350 -33.34 -3.70 6.73
C ASP A 350 -34.81 -3.71 7.22
N HIS A 351 -35.15 -2.84 8.17
CA HIS A 351 -36.52 -2.64 8.67
C HIS A 351 -37.08 -1.24 8.35
N GLY A 352 -36.36 -0.48 7.52
CA GLY A 352 -36.68 0.88 7.11
C GLY A 352 -37.32 1.00 5.73
N SER A 353 -38.34 0.19 5.42
CA SER A 353 -39.43 0.51 4.46
C SER A 353 -40.55 -0.52 4.62
N PRO A 354 -41.69 -0.10 5.20
CA PRO A 354 -42.83 0.15 4.31
C PRO A 354 -43.58 1.43 4.69
N SER A 355 -43.82 2.30 3.71
CA SER A 355 -44.94 3.25 3.69
C SER A 355 -45.30 3.53 2.25
#